data_AF-A0A2N7CJL7-F1
#
_entry.id   AF-A0A2N7CJL7-F1
#
_cell.length_a   1.000
_cell.length_b   1.000
_cell.length_c   1.000
_cell.angle_alpha   90.00
_cell.angle_beta   90.00
_cell.angle_gamma   90.00
#
_symmetry.space_group_name_H-M   'P 1'
#
loop_
_entity.id
_entity.type
_entity.pdbx_description
1 polymer ?
#
loop_
_entity_poly.entity_id
_entity_poly.type
_entity_poly.pdbx_seq_one_letter_code
_entity_poly.pdbx_strand_id
1 'polypeptide(L)'
;MSRPLLDDAVLKLIDAKLMLNGHVTSKDIYRHLGLGRQKVSKVFQYYLAANPDSMIYVPAKKKYMVTDSFKPCFLGEVKAGEFVDALITVFGTFNESENKND
;
A
#
# COMPACT_ATOMS: atom_id res chain seq x y z
N MET A 1 8.40 15.74 -13.24
CA MET A 1 7.19 15.02 -13.71
C MET A 1 6.14 15.10 -12.62
N SER A 2 4.97 15.69 -12.89
CA SER A 2 3.87 15.72 -11.91
C SER A 2 3.38 14.29 -11.65
N ARG A 3 3.36 13.86 -10.39
CA ARG A 3 2.84 12.54 -10.01
C ARG A 3 1.33 12.67 -9.78
N PRO A 4 0.50 11.79 -10.35
CA PRO A 4 -0.93 11.77 -10.05
C PRO A 4 -1.17 11.66 -8.55
N LEU A 5 -2.11 12.43 -7.99
CA LEU A 5 -2.42 12.42 -6.55
C LEU A 5 -2.72 11.01 -6.00
N LEU A 6 -3.37 10.17 -6.80
CA LEU A 6 -3.66 8.78 -6.46
C LEU A 6 -2.39 7.91 -6.34
N ASP A 7 -1.35 8.18 -7.13
CA ASP A 7 -0.09 7.44 -7.04
C ASP A 7 0.64 7.78 -5.73
N ASP A 8 0.60 9.06 -5.33
CA ASP A 8 1.16 9.49 -4.04
C ASP A 8 0.42 8.85 -2.86
N ALA A 9 -0.90 8.80 -2.91
CA ALA A 9 -1.72 8.12 -1.90
C ALA A 9 -1.39 6.63 -1.80
N VAL A 10 -1.18 5.94 -2.93
CA VAL A 10 -0.75 4.53 -2.94
C VAL A 10 0.62 4.37 -2.28
N LEU A 11 1.59 5.23 -2.60
CA LEU A 11 2.94 5.13 -2.06
C LEU A 11 2.97 5.34 -0.55
N LYS A 12 2.23 6.34 -0.05
CA LYS A 12 2.03 6.57 1.38
C LYS A 12 1.31 5.41 2.06
N LEU A 13 0.33 4.81 1.38
CA LEU A 13 -0.39 3.65 1.90
C LEU A 13 0.52 2.40 2.00
N ILE A 14 1.45 2.21 1.06
CA ILE A 14 2.44 1.13 1.15
C ILE A 14 3.30 1.29 2.41
N ASP A 15 3.86 2.48 2.63
CA ASP A 15 4.63 2.78 3.86
C ASP A 15 3.79 2.52 5.12
N ALA A 16 2.58 3.07 5.17
CA ALA A 16 1.71 2.93 6.34
C ALA A 16 1.38 1.46 6.64
N LYS A 17 1.08 0.65 5.63
CA LYS A 17 0.80 -0.79 5.82
C LYS A 17 2.04 -1.56 6.25
N LEU A 18 3.21 -1.26 5.68
CA LEU A 18 4.47 -1.88 6.11
C LEU A 18 4.81 -1.52 7.57
N MET A 19 4.61 -0.26 7.98
CA MET A 19 4.82 0.17 9.37
C MET A 19 3.86 -0.49 10.35
N LEU A 20 2.58 -0.60 10.01
CA LEU A 20 1.55 -1.13 10.92
C LEU A 20 1.55 -2.66 10.99
N ASN A 21 1.73 -3.32 9.85
CA ASN A 21 1.49 -4.76 9.72
C ASN A 21 2.76 -5.56 9.46
N GLY A 22 3.88 -4.91 9.15
CA GLY A 22 5.10 -5.57 8.66
C GLY A 22 4.95 -6.20 7.26
N HIS A 23 3.83 -5.95 6.58
CA HIS A 23 3.57 -6.48 5.25
C HIS A 23 2.47 -5.71 4.52
N VAL A 24 2.43 -5.85 3.19
CA VAL A 24 1.39 -5.29 2.33
C VAL A 24 1.10 -6.24 1.17
N THR A 25 -0.16 -6.29 0.75
CA THR A 25 -0.56 -6.98 -0.47
C THR A 25 -1.01 -5.98 -1.52
N SER A 26 -0.88 -6.32 -2.81
CA SER A 26 -1.47 -5.50 -3.88
C SER A 26 -3.00 -5.43 -3.75
N LYS A 27 -3.64 -6.41 -3.10
CA LYS A 27 -5.08 -6.41 -2.82
C LYS A 27 -5.49 -5.33 -1.83
N ASP A 28 -4.69 -5.10 -0.79
CA ASP A 28 -4.93 -4.06 0.19
C ASP A 28 -5.04 -2.70 -0.50
N ILE A 29 -4.14 -2.46 -1.47
CA ILE A 29 -4.03 -1.20 -2.20
C ILE A 29 -5.15 -1.01 -3.22
N TYR A 30 -5.40 -1.98 -4.11
CA TYR A 30 -6.38 -1.76 -5.18
C TYR A 30 -7.82 -1.70 -4.65
N ARG A 31 -8.13 -2.38 -3.54
CA ARG A 31 -9.44 -2.30 -2.90
C ARG A 31 -9.66 -0.95 -2.23
N HIS A 32 -8.70 -0.47 -1.43
CA HIS A 32 -8.86 0.80 -0.70
C HIS A 32 -9.04 2.03 -1.60
N LEU A 33 -8.53 1.98 -2.84
CA LEU A 33 -8.49 3.13 -3.73
C LEU A 33 -9.27 2.91 -5.05
N GLY A 34 -9.95 1.78 -5.21
CA GLY A 34 -10.69 1.45 -6.44
C GLY A 34 -9.83 1.39 -7.71
N LEU A 35 -8.53 1.09 -7.56
CA LEU A 35 -7.55 1.17 -8.66
C LEU A 35 -7.48 -0.12 -9.48
N GLY A 36 -7.13 0.00 -10.76
CA GLY A 36 -6.84 -1.16 -11.60
C GLY A 36 -5.55 -1.88 -11.16
N ARG A 37 -5.55 -3.22 -11.22
CA ARG A 37 -4.38 -4.05 -10.83
C ARG A 37 -3.08 -3.63 -11.52
N GLN A 38 -3.13 -3.37 -12.82
CA GLN A 38 -1.95 -2.96 -13.60
C GLN A 38 -1.35 -1.65 -13.11
N LYS A 39 -2.20 -0.70 -12.69
CA LYS A 39 -1.76 0.59 -12.14
C LYS A 39 -1.04 0.38 -10.81
N VAL A 40 -1.64 -0.41 -9.91
CA VAL A 40 -1.02 -0.75 -8.62
C VAL A 40 0.31 -1.46 -8.81
N SER A 41 0.42 -2.44 -9.71
CA SER A 41 1.70 -3.11 -10.00
C SER A 41 2.79 -2.13 -10.42
N LYS A 42 2.47 -1.13 -11.26
CA LYS A 42 3.44 -0.09 -11.66
C LYS A 42 3.87 0.77 -10.48
N VAL A 43 2.95 1.10 -9.56
CA VAL A 43 3.29 1.90 -8.37
C VAL A 43 4.15 1.08 -7.39
N PHE A 44 3.91 -0.22 -7.23
CA PHE A 44 4.80 -1.11 -6.45
C PHE A 44 6.21 -1.19 -7.03
N GLN A 45 6.33 -1.28 -8.36
CA GLN A 45 7.64 -1.24 -9.03
C GLN A 45 8.33 0.10 -8.79
N TYR A 46 7.58 1.21 -8.88
CA TYR A 46 8.11 2.54 -8.59
C TYR A 46 8.58 2.67 -7.14
N TYR A 47 7.79 2.16 -6.19
CA TYR A 47 8.13 2.14 -4.78
C TYR A 47 9.44 1.40 -4.53
N LEU A 48 9.59 0.19 -5.08
CA LEU A 48 10.83 -0.59 -4.97
C LEU A 48 12.02 0.08 -5.66
N ALA A 49 11.81 0.73 -6.81
CA ALA A 49 12.90 1.46 -7.46
C ALA A 49 13.40 2.64 -6.59
N ALA A 50 12.50 3.28 -5.85
CA ALA A 50 12.83 4.40 -4.95
C ALA A 50 13.31 3.95 -3.56
N ASN A 51 12.94 2.75 -3.12
CA ASN A 51 13.30 2.18 -1.82
C ASN A 51 13.59 0.67 -1.95
N PRO A 52 14.72 0.28 -2.58
CA PRO A 52 14.97 -1.10 -3.02
C PRO A 52 14.98 -2.14 -1.90
N ASP A 53 15.49 -1.76 -0.73
CA ASP A 53 15.67 -2.67 0.39
C ASP A 53 14.49 -2.63 1.37
N SER A 54 13.36 -1.99 1.03
CA SER A 54 12.22 -1.80 1.94
C SER A 54 11.40 -3.06 2.22
N MET A 55 11.21 -3.90 1.19
CA MET A 55 10.32 -5.06 1.27
C MET A 55 10.72 -6.13 0.26
N ILE A 56 10.42 -7.38 0.59
CA ILE A 56 10.63 -8.54 -0.29
C ILE A 56 9.30 -9.22 -0.60
N TYR A 57 9.10 -9.64 -1.84
CA TYR A 57 7.94 -10.46 -2.16
C TYR A 57 8.16 -11.89 -1.68
N VAL A 58 7.22 -12.43 -0.89
CA VAL A 58 7.25 -13.81 -0.41
C VAL A 58 6.17 -14.62 -1.15
N PRO A 59 6.53 -15.42 -2.18
CA PRO A 59 5.55 -16.12 -3.03
C PRO A 59 4.60 -17.04 -2.26
N ALA A 60 5.13 -17.78 -1.28
CA ALA A 60 4.35 -18.70 -0.44
C ALA A 60 3.21 -17.98 0.33
N LYS A 61 3.42 -16.70 0.66
CA LYS A 61 2.44 -15.88 1.40
C LYS A 61 1.68 -14.90 0.50
N LYS A 62 2.04 -14.83 -0.79
CA LYS A 62 1.48 -13.90 -1.80
C LYS A 62 1.43 -12.44 -1.32
N LYS A 63 2.47 -12.00 -0.60
CA LYS A 63 2.54 -10.66 0.00
C LYS A 63 3.97 -10.14 0.05
N TYR A 64 4.11 -8.82 0.11
CA TYR A 64 5.38 -8.16 0.36
C TYR A 64 5.58 -8.06 1.86
N MET A 65 6.71 -8.56 2.36
CA MET A 65 7.10 -8.50 3.76
C MET A 65 8.14 -7.40 3.93
N VAL A 66 8.04 -6.64 5.01
CA VAL A 66 9.04 -5.66 5.40
C VAL A 66 10.41 -6.34 5.62
N THR A 67 11.49 -5.64 5.31
CA THR A 67 12.84 -6.07 5.67
C THR A 67 13.29 -5.37 6.96
N ASP A 68 14.42 -5.82 7.53
CA ASP A 68 15.03 -5.15 8.68
C ASP A 68 15.61 -3.76 8.32
N SER A 69 15.87 -3.52 7.04
CA SER A 69 16.40 -2.25 6.51
C SER A 69 15.31 -1.22 6.18
N PHE A 70 14.04 -1.59 6.38
CA PHE A 70 12.91 -0.74 6.00
C PHE A 70 12.94 0.61 6.71
N LYS A 71 12.78 1.66 5.91
CA LYS A 71 12.49 3.02 6.37
C LYS A 71 11.39 3.60 5.48
N PRO A 72 10.31 4.18 6.05
CA PRO A 72 9.28 4.83 5.25
C PRO A 72 9.90 6.03 4.52
N CYS A 73 9.54 6.23 3.26
CA CYS A 73 10.12 7.29 2.42
C CYS A 73 9.09 8.21 1.74
N PHE A 74 7.82 7.83 1.75
CA PHE A 74 6.71 8.56 1.14
C PHE A 74 5.70 9.09 2.16
N LEU A 75 5.48 8.38 3.29
CA LEU A 75 4.49 8.77 4.30
C LEU A 75 4.77 10.14 4.94
N GLY A 76 6.06 10.49 5.08
CA GLY A 76 6.48 11.74 5.72
C GLY A 76 6.24 11.71 7.23
N GLU A 77 5.82 12.84 7.79
CA GLU A 77 5.59 13.01 9.24
C GLU A 77 4.22 12.51 9.72
N VAL A 78 3.35 12.09 8.80
CA VAL A 78 2.00 11.61 9.14
C VAL A 78 2.10 10.25 9.81
N LYS A 79 1.35 10.04 10.91
CA LYS A 79 1.30 8.71 11.53
C LYS A 79 0.58 7.72 10.63
N ALA A 80 1.13 6.51 10.51
CA ALA A 80 0.58 5.47 9.64
C ALA A 80 -0.90 5.17 9.90
N GLY A 81 -1.31 5.08 11.16
CA GLY A 81 -2.71 4.87 11.54
C GLY A 81 -3.63 6.02 11.06
N GLU A 82 -3.26 7.26 11.38
CA GLU A 82 -4.03 8.45 11.00
C GLU A 82 -4.20 8.57 9.48
N PHE A 83 -3.16 8.22 8.72
CA PHE A 83 -3.24 8.21 7.25
C PHE A 83 -4.22 7.14 6.73
N VAL A 84 -4.17 5.93 7.30
CA VAL A 84 -5.09 4.85 6.91
C VAL A 84 -6.53 5.19 7.27
N ASP A 85 -6.77 5.76 8.46
CA ASP A 85 -8.09 6.19 8.91
C ASP A 85 -8.66 7.31 8.02
N ALA A 86 -7.81 8.26 7.59
CA ALA A 86 -8.19 9.30 6.64
C ALA A 86 -8.59 8.71 5.28
N LEU A 87 -7.84 7.73 4.77
CA LEU A 87 -8.21 7.05 3.52
C LEU A 87 -9.53 6.29 3.65
N ILE A 88 -9.76 5.60 4.77
CA ILE A 88 -11.04 4.93 5.04
C ILE A 88 -12.19 5.94 5.09
N THR A 89 -11.96 7.11 5.68
CA THR A 89 -12.98 8.17 5.76
C THR A 89 -13.33 8.74 4.37
N VAL A 90 -12.34 8.92 3.50
CA VAL A 90 -12.53 9.51 2.16
C VAL A 90 -13.05 8.49 1.13
N PHE A 91 -12.56 7.26 1.18
CA PHE A 91 -12.84 6.23 0.17
C PHE A 91 -13.78 5.11 0.65
N GLY A 92 -14.11 5.06 1.95
CA GLY A 92 -14.91 4.02 2.58
C GLY A 92 -14.10 2.82 3.09
N THR A 93 -14.77 1.88 3.77
CA THR A 93 -14.20 0.57 4.15
C THR A 93 -14.55 -0.48 3.10
N PHE A 94 -13.54 -1.20 2.61
CA PHE A 94 -13.76 -2.38 1.76
C PHE A 94 -13.49 -3.64 2.59
N ASN A 95 -14.46 -4.00 3.44
CA ASN A 95 -14.37 -5.21 4.25
C ASN A 95 -14.61 -6.46 3.39
N GLU A 96 -13.81 -7.51 3.60
CA GLU A 96 -13.96 -8.80 2.91
C GLU A 96 -15.29 -9.51 3.20
N SER A 97 -16.07 -9.03 4.17
CA SER A 97 -17.33 -9.64 4.58
C SER A 97 -18.49 -9.50 3.59
N GLU A 98 -18.36 -8.70 2.52
CA GLU A 98 -19.46 -8.51 1.55
C GLU A 98 -19.37 -9.39 0.30
N ASN A 99 -18.32 -10.19 0.12
CA ASN A 99 -18.27 -11.18 -0.98
C ASN A 99 -18.31 -12.61 -0.45
N LYS A 100 -19.45 -12.97 0.13
CA LYS A 100 -19.97 -14.34 0.08
C LYS A 100 -21.29 -14.29 -0.69
N ASN A 101 -21.21 -14.28 -2.01
CA ASN A 101 -22.24 -14.74 -2.95
C ASN A 101 -21.68 -14.51 -4.37
N ASP A 102 -21.02 -15.53 -4.90
CA ASP A 102 -21.26 -16.12 -6.23
C ASP A 102 -20.24 -17.24 -6.49
#